data_AF-M2NFM5-F1
#
_entry.id   AF-M2NFM5-F1
#
_cell.length_a   1.000
_cell.length_b   1.000
_cell.length_c   1.000
_cell.angle_alpha   90.00
_cell.angle_beta   90.00
_cell.angle_gamma   90.00
#
_symmetry.space_group_name_H-M   'P 1'
#
loop_
_entity.id
_entity.type
_entity.pdbx_description
1 polymer ?
#
loop_
_entity_poly.entity_id
_entity_poly.type
_entity_poly.pdbx_seq_one_letter_code
_entity_poly.pdbx_strand_id
1 'polypeptide(L)'
;MFRRRDNNLPRDPKWPADFQALGFHVNEPCQIVKMSVTEGAAAEYFDFFHSDNERSNQTRKEAIHECARGAVVLKLAEVGVKPLHLAMETFEEQMPEMPHVTILATELDALKGRKDVIVVVNESTQDLGIWAYRLLMREGGIDEGSAVGLMKNLRGWDTSEVSGVSLSCLDAMNAGVQPMPLKRGEAVKVTSPGEVPGIIILNPGALIYSHELNKTFTLQSWLARPKPSAVHDHIRIDPVHNYVEGHKTPEAHVRTVFDTVIPYITRADVRLHIIGISDGAEAVLKFLDAKFATDGDGELSKQLEAVALIQPTHKPTDLKCEKLSSFLAAQGGRAKAWVLSGKPKGQLLAVPAFG
;
A
#
# COMPACT_ATOMS: atom_id res chain seq x y z
N MET A 1 -2.89 46.12 20.77
CA MET A 1 -3.02 44.81 20.10
C MET A 1 -1.61 44.27 19.85
N PHE A 2 -1.19 43.19 20.51
CA PHE A 2 0.14 42.63 20.31
C PHE A 2 0.16 41.81 19.01
N ARG A 3 0.91 42.27 18.01
CA ARG A 3 1.16 41.52 16.76
C ARG A 3 2.52 40.83 16.88
N ARG A 4 2.54 39.49 16.79
CA ARG A 4 3.81 38.76 16.66
C ARG A 4 4.42 39.12 15.31
N ARG A 5 5.70 39.50 15.31
CA ARG A 5 6.50 39.68 14.10
C ARG A 5 6.97 38.30 13.62
N ASP A 6 7.25 38.16 12.33
CA ASP A 6 7.60 36.86 11.72
C ASP A 6 8.84 36.22 12.38
N ASN A 7 9.81 37.05 12.77
CA ASN A 7 11.01 36.61 13.49
C ASN A 7 10.76 36.10 14.92
N ASN A 8 9.59 36.37 15.49
CA ASN A 8 9.18 35.94 16.83
C ASN A 8 8.18 34.78 16.78
N LEU A 9 7.92 34.19 15.61
CA LEU A 9 7.09 33.01 15.49
C LEU A 9 7.86 31.76 15.96
N PRO A 10 7.17 30.78 16.57
CA PRO A 10 7.81 29.54 16.97
C PRO A 10 8.35 28.79 15.75
N ARG A 11 9.60 28.34 15.81
CA ARG A 11 10.22 27.57 14.73
C ARG A 11 9.47 26.26 14.52
N ASP A 12 9.34 25.85 13.27
CA ASP A 12 8.78 24.53 12.95
C ASP A 12 9.73 23.44 13.48
N PRO A 13 9.23 22.43 14.21
CA PRO A 13 10.04 21.28 14.62
C PRO A 13 10.63 20.57 13.40
N LYS A 14 11.90 20.18 13.50
CA LYS A 14 12.62 19.49 12.43
C LYS A 14 13.19 18.19 12.95
N TRP A 15 12.90 17.12 12.21
CA TRP A 15 13.39 15.78 12.49
C TRP A 15 14.04 15.24 11.21
N PRO A 16 15.31 14.82 11.24
CA PRO A 16 15.92 14.19 10.09
C PRO A 16 15.25 12.84 9.82
N ALA A 17 14.99 12.53 8.55
CA ALA A 17 14.51 11.22 8.12
C ALA A 17 15.66 10.21 8.13
N ASP A 18 16.20 9.92 9.32
CA ASP A 18 17.24 8.94 9.57
C ASP A 18 16.92 8.15 10.85
N PHE A 19 16.93 6.81 10.78
CA PHE A 19 16.54 5.98 11.93
C PHE A 19 17.42 6.24 13.16
N GLN A 20 18.74 6.33 12.98
CA GLN A 20 19.67 6.50 14.10
C GLN A 20 19.48 7.87 14.76
N ALA A 21 19.36 8.93 13.96
CA ALA A 21 19.09 10.28 14.45
C ALA A 21 17.73 10.41 15.15
N LEU A 22 16.75 9.56 14.79
CA LEU A 22 15.44 9.47 15.45
C LEU A 22 15.44 8.57 16.70
N GLY A 23 16.56 7.88 16.97
CA GLY A 23 16.74 6.95 18.09
C GLY A 23 16.19 5.55 17.84
N PHE A 24 16.15 5.09 16.59
CA PHE A 24 15.65 3.79 16.17
C PHE A 24 16.69 3.00 15.36
N HIS A 25 16.52 1.69 15.31
CA HIS A 25 17.21 0.82 14.35
C HIS A 25 16.27 -0.30 13.90
N VAL A 26 16.63 -0.97 12.79
CA VAL A 26 15.96 -2.18 12.34
C VAL A 26 16.70 -3.38 12.91
N ASN A 27 16.01 -4.22 13.70
CA ASN A 27 16.60 -5.42 14.31
C ASN A 27 16.55 -6.63 13.35
N GLU A 28 17.11 -7.77 13.75
CA GLU A 28 17.13 -9.00 12.93
C GLU A 28 15.73 -9.49 12.50
N PRO A 29 14.69 -9.47 13.37
CA PRO A 29 13.29 -9.69 12.97
C PRO A 29 12.70 -8.66 12.00
N CYS A 30 13.46 -7.69 11.51
CA CYS A 30 12.99 -6.60 10.65
C CYS A 30 11.95 -5.68 11.32
N GLN A 31 12.00 -5.55 12.63
CA GLN A 31 11.19 -4.61 13.40
C GLN A 31 11.94 -3.29 13.59
N ILE A 32 11.20 -2.19 13.62
CA ILE A 32 11.75 -0.85 13.91
C ILE A 32 11.61 -0.61 15.41
N VAL A 33 12.73 -0.65 16.12
CA VAL A 33 12.78 -0.60 17.59
C VAL A 33 13.66 0.55 18.07
N LYS A 34 13.37 1.08 19.26
CA LYS A 34 14.19 2.14 19.86
C LYS A 34 15.59 1.62 20.19
N MET A 35 16.60 2.46 20.01
CA MET A 35 18.00 2.14 20.34
C MET A 35 18.29 2.18 21.85
N SER A 36 17.42 2.82 22.65
CA SER A 36 17.61 2.93 24.11
C SER A 36 17.41 1.61 24.86
N VAL A 37 17.01 0.54 24.17
CA VAL A 37 16.76 -0.78 24.77
C VAL A 37 18.11 -1.48 25.01
N THR A 38 18.42 -1.77 26.28
CA THR A 38 19.59 -2.57 26.68
C THR A 38 19.43 -4.02 26.27
N GLU A 39 20.54 -4.72 25.98
CA GLU A 39 20.54 -6.16 25.69
C GLU A 39 19.75 -6.95 26.74
N GLY A 40 18.77 -7.76 26.29
CA GLY A 40 17.91 -8.58 27.14
C GLY A 40 16.60 -7.92 27.61
N ALA A 41 16.38 -6.63 27.35
CA ALA A 41 15.10 -5.97 27.61
C ALA A 41 14.09 -6.17 26.46
N ALA A 42 12.80 -6.03 26.77
CA ALA A 42 11.74 -6.10 25.77
C ALA A 42 11.90 -4.96 24.73
N ALA A 43 11.60 -5.25 23.47
CA ALA A 43 11.64 -4.26 22.41
C ALA A 43 10.67 -3.10 22.72
N GLU A 44 11.15 -1.88 22.54
CA GLU A 44 10.33 -0.68 22.60
C GLU A 44 10.08 -0.14 21.19
N TYR A 45 8.84 0.25 20.93
CA TYR A 45 8.35 0.65 19.62
C TYR A 45 8.10 2.15 19.51
N PHE A 46 7.71 2.60 18.32
CA PHE A 46 7.33 3.98 18.08
C PHE A 46 6.18 4.43 18.99
N ASP A 47 6.33 5.62 19.56
CA ASP A 47 5.29 6.31 20.32
C ASP A 47 5.03 7.68 19.67
N PHE A 48 3.77 7.89 19.27
CA PHE A 48 3.34 9.14 18.66
C PHE A 48 3.38 10.30 19.65
N PHE A 49 2.94 10.08 20.89
CA PHE A 49 2.82 11.13 21.91
C PHE A 49 4.12 11.31 22.69
N HIS A 50 5.22 11.49 21.96
CA HIS A 50 6.54 11.68 22.57
C HIS A 50 6.71 13.05 23.24
N SER A 51 5.93 14.04 22.82
CA SER A 51 5.92 15.37 23.42
C SER A 51 4.50 15.91 23.49
N ASP A 52 4.28 16.97 24.27
CA ASP A 52 2.99 17.69 24.32
C ASP A 52 2.74 18.57 23.08
N ASN A 53 3.70 18.62 22.13
CA ASN A 53 3.59 19.42 20.93
C ASN A 53 3.13 18.55 19.75
N GLU A 54 1.87 18.72 19.35
CA GLU A 54 1.24 17.98 18.24
C GLU A 54 2.02 18.12 16.92
N ARG A 55 2.49 19.33 16.58
CA ARG A 55 3.27 19.56 15.35
C ARG A 55 4.61 18.81 15.39
N SER A 56 5.26 18.77 16.56
CA SER A 56 6.49 18.00 16.76
C SER A 56 6.24 16.51 16.60
N ASN A 57 5.17 15.99 17.21
CA ASN A 57 4.78 14.58 17.08
C ASN A 57 4.48 14.20 15.63
N GLN A 58 3.75 15.07 14.91
CA GLN A 58 3.38 14.83 13.51
C GLN A 58 4.61 14.85 12.57
N THR A 59 5.51 15.81 12.73
CA THR A 59 6.74 15.90 11.91
C THR A 59 7.72 14.77 12.23
N ARG A 60 7.82 14.34 13.50
CA ARG A 60 8.60 13.16 13.89
C ARG A 60 8.02 11.88 13.31
N LYS A 61 6.69 11.72 13.36
CA LYS A 61 5.98 10.60 12.75
C LYS A 61 6.27 10.53 11.25
N GLU A 62 6.22 11.65 10.55
CA GLU A 62 6.52 11.66 9.11
C GLU A 62 7.99 11.31 8.84
N ALA A 63 8.94 11.81 9.64
CA ALA A 63 10.35 11.48 9.48
C ALA A 63 10.61 9.97 9.64
N ILE A 64 10.00 9.32 10.64
CA ILE A 64 10.15 7.86 10.81
C ILE A 64 9.39 7.08 9.71
N HIS A 65 8.24 7.58 9.27
CA HIS A 65 7.50 7.00 8.13
C HIS A 65 8.33 7.07 6.84
N GLU A 66 9.09 8.14 6.61
CA GLU A 66 10.01 8.26 5.48
C GLU A 66 11.12 7.22 5.52
N CYS A 67 11.75 7.03 6.69
CA CYS A 67 12.72 5.95 6.87
C CYS A 67 12.10 4.57 6.60
N ALA A 68 10.89 4.34 7.11
CA ALA A 68 10.17 3.08 6.92
C ALA A 68 9.85 2.80 5.45
N ARG A 69 9.39 3.80 4.69
CA ARG A 69 9.19 3.68 3.24
C ARG A 69 10.48 3.30 2.52
N GLY A 70 11.59 3.96 2.85
CA GLY A 70 12.90 3.62 2.30
C GLY A 70 13.31 2.18 2.59
N ALA A 71 13.14 1.72 3.84
CA ALA A 71 13.45 0.34 4.23
C ALA A 71 12.58 -0.71 3.52
N VAL A 72 11.28 -0.43 3.33
CA VAL A 72 10.36 -1.28 2.57
C VAL A 72 10.81 -1.39 1.12
N VAL A 73 11.11 -0.27 0.45
CA VAL A 73 11.57 -0.26 -0.94
C VAL A 73 12.89 -1.02 -1.11
N LEU A 74 13.85 -0.85 -0.19
CA LEU A 74 15.11 -1.59 -0.21
C LEU A 74 14.89 -3.10 -0.10
N LYS A 75 14.04 -3.55 0.84
CA LYS A 75 13.72 -4.98 1.01
C LYS A 75 12.93 -5.57 -0.15
N LEU A 76 12.06 -4.76 -0.79
CA LEU A 76 11.36 -5.19 -2.00
C LEU A 76 12.33 -5.32 -3.18
N ALA A 77 13.31 -4.44 -3.29
CA ALA A 77 14.33 -4.53 -4.34
C ALA A 77 15.18 -5.80 -4.22
N GLU A 78 15.49 -6.26 -2.99
CA GLU A 78 16.18 -7.54 -2.73
C GLU A 78 15.42 -8.76 -3.29
N VAL A 79 14.09 -8.64 -3.49
CA VAL A 79 13.25 -9.70 -4.05
C VAL A 79 12.75 -9.40 -5.46
N GLY A 80 13.39 -8.45 -6.15
CA GLY A 80 13.12 -8.13 -7.55
C GLY A 80 11.85 -7.31 -7.76
N VAL A 81 11.41 -6.53 -6.77
CA VAL A 81 10.30 -5.57 -6.88
C VAL A 81 10.86 -4.15 -6.74
N LYS A 82 10.71 -3.34 -7.78
CA LYS A 82 11.32 -2.00 -7.88
C LYS A 82 10.29 -0.92 -8.16
N PRO A 83 10.60 0.35 -7.83
CA PRO A 83 9.82 1.49 -8.30
C PRO A 83 9.71 1.54 -9.82
N LEU A 84 8.53 1.89 -10.32
CA LEU A 84 8.26 2.24 -11.71
C LEU A 84 7.56 3.59 -11.73
N HIS A 85 8.08 4.54 -12.50
CA HIS A 85 7.61 5.92 -12.51
C HIS A 85 6.70 6.16 -13.72
N LEU A 86 5.47 6.58 -13.49
CA LEU A 86 4.44 6.80 -14.49
C LEU A 86 4.32 8.30 -14.77
N ALA A 87 4.61 8.72 -15.99
CA ALA A 87 4.48 10.09 -16.44
C ALA A 87 3.49 10.14 -17.61
N MET A 88 2.31 10.71 -17.37
CA MET A 88 1.20 10.68 -18.33
C MET A 88 0.79 9.23 -18.70
N GLU A 89 1.02 8.81 -19.94
CA GLU A 89 0.74 7.46 -20.46
C GLU A 89 2.03 6.65 -20.68
N THR A 90 3.19 7.20 -20.30
CA THR A 90 4.49 6.51 -20.38
C THR A 90 4.98 6.12 -18.99
N PHE A 91 5.99 5.25 -18.96
CA PHE A 91 6.62 4.84 -17.72
C PHE A 91 8.14 4.67 -17.90
N GLU A 92 8.87 4.87 -16.82
CA GLU A 92 10.34 4.78 -16.77
C GLU A 92 10.79 4.09 -15.48
N GLU A 93 11.87 3.29 -15.55
CA GLU A 93 12.50 2.67 -14.38
C GLU A 93 13.38 3.65 -13.61
N GLN A 94 13.93 4.66 -14.30
CA GLN A 94 14.62 5.77 -13.66
C GLN A 94 13.61 6.88 -13.32
N MET A 95 13.88 7.60 -12.23
CA MET A 95 13.04 8.71 -11.81
C MET A 95 13.19 9.88 -12.80
N PRO A 96 12.11 10.30 -13.47
CA PRO A 96 12.20 11.35 -14.49
C PRO A 96 12.20 12.75 -13.86
N GLU A 97 12.72 13.75 -14.59
CA GLU A 97 12.71 15.17 -14.19
C GLU A 97 11.40 15.88 -14.58
N MET A 98 10.27 15.18 -14.50
CA MET A 98 8.95 15.70 -14.83
C MET A 98 7.89 15.13 -13.87
N PRO A 99 6.68 15.73 -13.81
CA PRO A 99 5.59 15.19 -13.00
C PRO A 99 5.30 13.73 -13.30
N HIS A 100 5.41 12.90 -12.26
CA HIS A 100 5.23 11.45 -12.35
C HIS A 100 4.65 10.88 -11.05
N VAL A 101 4.01 9.71 -11.13
CA VAL A 101 3.53 8.91 -9.98
C VAL A 101 4.34 7.64 -9.90
N THR A 102 4.68 7.17 -8.70
CA THR A 102 5.43 5.93 -8.52
C THR A 102 4.51 4.78 -8.16
N ILE A 103 4.68 3.64 -8.85
CA ILE A 103 4.13 2.34 -8.45
C ILE A 103 5.30 1.39 -8.12
N LEU A 104 5.03 0.23 -7.53
CA LEU A 104 6.03 -0.83 -7.37
C LEU A 104 5.66 -1.98 -8.30
N ALA A 105 6.64 -2.55 -9.00
CA ALA A 105 6.41 -3.69 -9.86
C ALA A 105 7.56 -4.68 -9.76
N THR A 106 7.29 -5.97 -9.97
CA THR A 106 8.35 -6.92 -10.33
C THR A 106 9.13 -6.37 -11.52
N GLU A 107 10.46 -6.54 -11.52
CA GLU A 107 11.33 -6.11 -12.61
C GLU A 107 10.72 -6.45 -13.99
N LEU A 108 10.73 -5.49 -14.91
CA LEU A 108 9.92 -5.55 -16.14
C LEU A 108 10.22 -6.77 -17.00
N ASP A 109 11.50 -7.14 -17.13
CA ASP A 109 11.93 -8.33 -17.88
C ASP A 109 11.37 -9.62 -17.27
N ALA A 110 11.37 -9.72 -15.94
CA ALA A 110 10.79 -10.85 -15.23
C ALA A 110 9.26 -10.83 -15.31
N LEU A 111 8.63 -9.66 -15.20
CA LEU A 111 7.18 -9.47 -15.22
C LEU A 111 6.55 -9.88 -16.55
N LYS A 112 7.19 -9.56 -17.68
CA LYS A 112 6.74 -9.99 -19.03
C LYS A 112 6.70 -11.52 -19.19
N GLY A 113 7.52 -12.24 -18.44
CA GLY A 113 7.52 -13.71 -18.42
C GLY A 113 6.40 -14.33 -17.58
N ARG A 114 5.79 -13.58 -16.66
CA ARG A 114 4.84 -14.12 -15.66
C ARG A 114 3.46 -14.37 -16.26
N LYS A 115 2.95 -15.58 -16.06
CA LYS A 115 1.55 -15.90 -16.38
C LYS A 115 0.60 -15.33 -15.34
N ASP A 116 0.91 -15.48 -14.05
CA ASP A 116 0.10 -14.96 -12.97
C ASP A 116 0.71 -13.66 -12.43
N VAL A 117 -0.09 -12.59 -12.38
CA VAL A 117 0.32 -11.28 -11.86
C VAL A 117 -0.70 -10.81 -10.84
N ILE A 118 -0.22 -10.45 -9.65
CA ILE A 118 -1.02 -9.89 -8.57
C ILE A 118 -0.95 -8.37 -8.64
N VAL A 119 -2.12 -7.71 -8.71
CA VAL A 119 -2.23 -6.25 -8.73
C VAL A 119 -2.84 -5.79 -7.41
N VAL A 120 -2.06 -5.10 -6.59
CA VAL A 120 -2.48 -4.57 -5.29
C VAL A 120 -2.80 -3.09 -5.40
N VAL A 121 -4.06 -2.72 -5.14
CA VAL A 121 -4.53 -1.34 -5.07
C VAL A 121 -4.64 -0.96 -3.59
N ASN A 122 -3.68 -0.16 -3.12
CA ASN A 122 -3.59 0.29 -1.73
C ASN A 122 -4.75 1.21 -1.33
N GLU A 123 -4.92 1.42 -0.03
CA GLU A 123 -5.82 2.46 0.49
C GLU A 123 -5.17 3.85 0.45
N SER A 124 -5.99 4.90 0.41
CA SER A 124 -5.49 6.27 0.22
C SER A 124 -4.71 6.87 1.40
N THR A 125 -4.87 6.27 2.60
CA THR A 125 -4.29 6.79 3.84
C THR A 125 -2.93 6.20 4.17
N GLN A 126 -2.56 5.07 3.57
CA GLN A 126 -1.24 4.46 3.72
C GLN A 126 -0.33 4.87 2.59
N ASP A 127 0.96 4.65 2.78
CA ASP A 127 1.96 4.86 1.74
C ASP A 127 2.14 3.62 0.86
N LEU A 128 2.77 3.81 -0.30
CA LEU A 128 2.93 2.77 -1.33
C LEU A 128 3.60 1.51 -0.77
N GLY A 129 2.92 0.37 -0.87
CA GLY A 129 3.42 -0.93 -0.38
C GLY A 129 3.36 -1.11 1.13
N ILE A 130 2.78 -0.17 1.88
CA ILE A 130 2.56 -0.28 3.32
C ILE A 130 1.09 -0.64 3.56
N TRP A 131 0.84 -1.67 4.36
CA TRP A 131 -0.50 -2.13 4.73
C TRP A 131 -1.04 -1.36 5.91
N ALA A 132 -0.22 -1.18 6.95
CA ALA A 132 -0.59 -0.39 8.10
C ALA A 132 0.64 -0.02 8.94
N TYR A 133 0.85 1.27 9.18
CA TYR A 133 1.91 1.72 10.10
C TYR A 133 1.77 1.20 11.52
N ARG A 134 0.54 0.92 12.00
CA ARG A 134 0.31 0.34 13.33
C ARG A 134 0.88 -1.08 13.50
N LEU A 135 1.04 -1.82 12.40
CA LEU A 135 1.71 -3.13 12.36
C LEU A 135 3.20 -2.94 12.11
N LEU A 136 3.54 -2.11 11.12
CA LEU A 136 4.91 -1.87 10.68
C LEU A 136 5.80 -1.31 11.80
N MET A 137 5.25 -0.40 12.60
CA MET A 137 5.94 0.25 13.71
C MET A 137 5.91 -0.54 15.02
N ARG A 138 5.44 -1.79 15.02
CA ARG A 138 5.28 -2.64 16.21
C ARG A 138 5.85 -4.05 15.99
N GLU A 139 5.32 -5.06 16.70
CA GLU A 139 5.82 -6.44 16.68
C GLU A 139 5.81 -7.06 15.27
N GLY A 140 4.88 -6.66 14.41
CA GLY A 140 4.79 -7.17 13.03
C GLY A 140 5.94 -6.70 12.12
N GLY A 141 6.56 -5.57 12.45
CA GLY A 141 7.71 -5.04 11.73
C GLY A 141 7.46 -4.81 10.24
N ILE A 142 8.55 -4.67 9.47
CA ILE A 142 8.49 -4.41 8.04
C ILE A 142 7.78 -5.54 7.29
N ASP A 143 7.94 -6.80 7.73
CA ASP A 143 7.36 -7.95 7.06
C ASP A 143 5.83 -7.94 7.10
N GLU A 144 5.21 -7.89 8.28
CA GLU A 144 3.75 -7.97 8.40
C GLU A 144 3.06 -6.64 8.05
N GLY A 145 3.76 -5.53 8.22
CA GLY A 145 3.22 -4.19 7.95
C GLY A 145 3.28 -3.75 6.49
N SER A 146 3.90 -4.53 5.59
CA SER A 146 4.16 -4.12 4.20
C SER A 146 4.14 -5.26 3.19
N ALA A 147 4.27 -4.90 1.91
CA ALA A 147 4.36 -5.84 0.80
C ALA A 147 5.56 -6.80 0.86
N VAL A 148 6.55 -6.52 1.72
CA VAL A 148 7.69 -7.44 1.93
C VAL A 148 7.20 -8.81 2.42
N GLY A 149 6.30 -8.86 3.40
CA GLY A 149 5.74 -10.13 3.88
C GLY A 149 4.87 -10.84 2.84
N LEU A 150 4.14 -10.08 2.02
CA LEU A 150 3.40 -10.65 0.90
C LEU A 150 4.36 -11.34 -0.08
N MET A 151 5.45 -10.68 -0.48
CA MET A 151 6.45 -11.28 -1.36
C MET A 151 7.11 -12.53 -0.77
N LYS A 152 7.31 -12.57 0.55
CA LYS A 152 7.80 -13.78 1.24
C LYS A 152 6.80 -14.94 1.12
N ASN A 153 5.51 -14.67 1.29
CA ASN A 153 4.46 -15.68 1.17
C ASN A 153 4.28 -16.16 -0.27
N LEU A 154 4.45 -15.29 -1.27
CA LEU A 154 4.32 -15.65 -2.69
C LEU A 154 5.40 -16.60 -3.18
N ARG A 155 6.51 -16.77 -2.46
CA ARG A 155 7.51 -17.82 -2.74
C ARG A 155 6.98 -19.24 -2.56
N GLY A 156 5.83 -19.40 -1.91
CA GLY A 156 5.13 -20.69 -1.75
C GLY A 156 3.89 -20.84 -2.63
N TRP A 157 3.73 -20.01 -3.66
CA TRP A 157 2.50 -19.92 -4.49
C TRP A 157 2.03 -21.29 -5.02
N ASP A 158 2.92 -22.11 -5.56
CA ASP A 158 2.59 -23.42 -6.13
C ASP A 158 2.55 -24.57 -5.11
N THR A 159 3.08 -24.38 -3.90
CA THR A 159 3.18 -25.44 -2.86
C THR A 159 1.92 -25.61 -2.02
N SER A 160 0.77 -25.10 -2.46
CA SER A 160 -0.46 -25.09 -1.67
C SER A 160 -1.11 -26.48 -1.51
N GLU A 161 -0.58 -27.30 -0.59
CA GLU A 161 -1.43 -27.83 0.46
C GLU A 161 -1.63 -26.68 1.45
N VAL A 162 -2.81 -26.07 1.46
CA VAL A 162 -3.17 -25.00 2.40
C VAL A 162 -3.29 -25.62 3.81
N SER A 163 -2.16 -25.90 4.46
CA SER A 163 -2.12 -25.99 5.91
C SER A 163 -2.40 -24.56 6.42
N GLY A 164 -3.47 -24.43 7.21
CA GLY A 164 -4.05 -23.14 7.56
C GLY A 164 -2.98 -22.14 8.00
N VAL A 165 -2.85 -21.05 7.23
CA VAL A 165 -2.19 -19.84 7.70
C VAL A 165 -2.84 -19.50 9.03
N SER A 166 -2.11 -19.70 10.12
CA SER A 166 -2.61 -19.40 11.46
C SER A 166 -2.90 -17.90 11.50
N LEU A 167 -4.18 -17.55 11.40
CA LEU A 167 -4.69 -16.19 11.58
C LEU A 167 -4.50 -15.67 13.02
N SER A 168 -3.66 -16.33 13.83
CA SER A 168 -3.35 -15.98 15.20
C SER A 168 -2.65 -14.62 15.33
N CYS A 169 -2.06 -14.08 14.25
CA CYS A 169 -1.55 -12.70 14.24
C CYS A 169 -2.67 -11.64 14.20
N LEU A 170 -3.82 -11.91 13.56
CA LEU A 170 -4.98 -11.00 13.58
C LEU A 170 -5.81 -11.14 14.86
N ASP A 171 -5.94 -12.37 15.39
CA ASP A 171 -6.75 -12.62 16.60
C ASP A 171 -6.13 -11.94 17.84
N ALA A 172 -4.82 -11.65 17.84
CA ALA A 172 -4.10 -10.97 18.92
C ALA A 172 -4.28 -9.43 18.95
N MET A 173 -4.79 -8.80 17.88
CA MET A 173 -5.01 -7.34 17.88
C MET A 173 -6.30 -6.92 18.61
N ASN A 174 -7.23 -7.86 18.83
CA ASN A 174 -8.52 -7.60 19.47
C ASN A 174 -8.57 -7.96 20.96
N ALA A 175 -7.54 -8.61 21.51
CA ALA A 175 -7.45 -8.91 22.92
C ALA A 175 -6.32 -8.08 23.54
N GLY A 176 -6.66 -7.19 24.46
CA GLY A 176 -5.65 -6.49 25.25
C GLY A 176 -4.74 -7.47 25.98
N VAL A 177 -3.45 -7.12 25.99
CA VAL A 177 -2.36 -7.58 26.90
C VAL A 177 -1.57 -8.86 26.52
N GLN A 178 -0.25 -8.66 26.60
CA GLN A 178 0.93 -9.56 26.60
C GLN A 178 1.52 -10.00 25.24
N PRO A 179 2.81 -9.68 24.96
CA PRO A 179 3.51 -10.18 23.79
C PRO A 179 3.83 -11.66 23.96
N MET A 180 3.30 -12.52 23.08
CA MET A 180 3.77 -13.90 22.93
C MET A 180 4.89 -13.97 21.87
N PRO A 181 5.84 -14.90 22.01
CA PRO A 181 6.86 -15.13 21.00
C PRO A 181 6.22 -15.76 19.76
N LEU A 182 6.29 -15.06 18.62
CA LEU A 182 5.87 -15.60 17.33
C LEU A 182 6.75 -16.80 16.96
N LYS A 183 6.12 -17.97 16.75
CA LYS A 183 6.79 -19.11 16.12
C LYS A 183 6.99 -18.82 14.64
N ARG A 184 8.26 -18.73 14.26
CA ARG A 184 8.76 -18.67 12.88
C ARG A 184 8.06 -19.73 12.04
N GLY A 185 7.35 -19.32 10.98
CA GLY A 185 6.85 -20.26 9.98
C GLY A 185 8.00 -21.09 9.44
N GLU A 186 7.78 -22.40 9.28
CA GLU A 186 8.77 -23.33 8.74
C GLU A 186 9.23 -22.87 7.34
N ALA A 187 10.46 -23.26 6.98
CA ALA A 187 11.08 -22.89 5.73
C ALA A 187 10.21 -23.32 4.53
N VAL A 188 9.57 -22.34 3.90
CA VAL A 188 8.81 -22.53 2.66
C VAL A 188 9.79 -23.04 1.60
N LYS A 189 9.44 -24.16 0.95
CA LYS A 189 10.22 -24.73 -0.15
C LYS A 189 10.31 -23.69 -1.26
N VAL A 190 11.53 -23.20 -1.53
CA VAL A 190 11.77 -22.11 -2.47
C VAL A 190 11.37 -22.58 -3.87
N THR A 191 10.31 -22.01 -4.43
CA THR A 191 9.94 -22.23 -5.83
C THR A 191 11.00 -21.65 -6.77
N SER A 192 11.06 -22.17 -7.99
CA SER A 192 11.98 -21.60 -8.98
C SER A 192 11.62 -20.14 -9.26
N PRO A 193 12.58 -19.27 -9.59
CA PRO A 193 12.31 -17.85 -9.78
C PRO A 193 11.19 -17.58 -10.78
N GLY A 194 10.88 -18.45 -11.74
CA GLY A 194 9.82 -18.33 -12.76
C GLY A 194 8.40 -18.71 -12.31
N GLU A 195 8.25 -19.39 -11.18
CA GLU A 195 6.95 -19.87 -10.66
C GLU A 195 6.27 -18.89 -9.68
N VAL A 196 7.03 -17.95 -9.11
CA VAL A 196 6.47 -16.89 -8.27
C VAL A 196 5.63 -15.94 -9.15
N PRO A 197 4.38 -15.58 -8.78
CA PRO A 197 3.61 -14.62 -9.57
C PRO A 197 4.30 -13.25 -9.58
N GLY A 198 4.12 -12.51 -10.67
CA GLY A 198 4.53 -11.10 -10.70
C GLY A 198 3.67 -10.27 -9.75
N ILE A 199 4.18 -9.13 -9.30
CA ILE A 199 3.40 -8.19 -8.49
C ILE A 199 3.45 -6.78 -9.10
N ILE A 200 2.33 -6.08 -9.01
CA ILE A 200 2.20 -4.65 -9.29
C ILE A 200 1.45 -4.03 -8.11
N ILE A 201 1.97 -2.97 -7.51
CA ILE A 201 1.37 -2.29 -6.37
C ILE A 201 1.23 -0.83 -6.72
N LEU A 202 0.00 -0.32 -6.69
CA LEU A 202 -0.32 1.08 -6.91
C LEU A 202 -0.99 1.67 -5.67
N ASN A 203 -0.83 2.98 -5.47
CA ASN A 203 -1.40 3.70 -4.33
C ASN A 203 -2.23 4.91 -4.81
N PRO A 204 -3.57 4.78 -4.82
CA PRO A 204 -4.48 5.86 -5.19
C PRO A 204 -4.48 7.07 -4.24
N GLY A 205 -3.84 7.00 -3.08
CA GLY A 205 -3.70 8.12 -2.15
C GLY A 205 -2.48 9.01 -2.38
N ALA A 206 -1.44 8.48 -3.01
CA ALA A 206 -0.15 9.16 -3.19
C ALA A 206 -0.07 9.90 -4.54
N LEU A 207 -0.99 10.84 -4.77
CA LEU A 207 -1.16 11.52 -6.07
C LEU A 207 -0.74 12.99 -6.08
N ILE A 208 -0.43 13.57 -4.91
CA ILE A 208 -0.06 15.00 -4.81
C ILE A 208 1.42 15.16 -5.13
N TYR A 209 1.73 15.74 -6.29
CA TYR A 209 3.10 15.90 -6.78
C TYR A 209 3.78 17.17 -6.24
N SER A 210 4.99 17.02 -5.71
CA SER A 210 5.86 18.12 -5.32
C SER A 210 6.96 18.34 -6.35
N HIS A 211 6.91 19.46 -7.07
CA HIS A 211 7.97 19.88 -7.99
C HIS A 211 9.33 20.06 -7.28
N GLU A 212 9.31 20.56 -6.05
CA GLU A 212 10.53 20.78 -5.25
C GLU A 212 11.23 19.46 -4.87
N LEU A 213 10.45 18.41 -4.63
CA LEU A 213 10.98 17.12 -4.13
C LEU A 213 10.96 16.03 -5.19
N ASN A 214 10.53 16.37 -6.41
CA ASN A 214 10.35 15.47 -7.55
C ASN A 214 9.69 14.13 -7.19
N LYS A 215 8.61 14.16 -6.39
CA LYS A 215 7.89 12.94 -5.96
C LYS A 215 6.45 13.24 -5.57
N THR A 216 5.60 12.21 -5.55
CA THR A 216 4.24 12.30 -5.02
C THR A 216 4.15 12.00 -3.54
N PHE A 217 3.08 12.50 -2.92
CA PHE A 217 2.77 12.39 -1.52
C PHE A 217 1.31 11.99 -1.32
N THR A 218 1.05 11.27 -0.23
CA THR A 218 -0.28 11.24 0.38
C THR A 218 -0.60 12.62 0.98
N LEU A 219 -1.89 12.90 1.19
CA LEU A 219 -2.30 14.14 1.86
C LEU A 219 -1.65 14.26 3.24
N GLN A 220 -1.55 13.15 3.99
CA GLN A 220 -0.94 13.15 5.31
C GLN A 220 0.54 13.57 5.27
N SER A 221 1.32 12.99 4.35
CA SER A 221 2.74 13.34 4.21
C SER A 221 2.93 14.74 3.65
N TRP A 222 2.04 15.21 2.77
CA TRP A 222 2.04 16.59 2.30
C TRP A 222 1.85 17.59 3.46
N LEU A 223 0.88 17.34 4.34
CA LEU A 223 0.60 18.21 5.50
C LEU A 223 1.73 18.17 6.53
N ALA A 224 2.49 17.08 6.60
CA ALA A 224 3.63 16.96 7.50
C ALA A 224 4.90 17.69 7.00
N ARG A 225 4.93 18.17 5.76
CA ARG A 225 6.10 18.89 5.20
C ARG A 225 6.54 20.09 6.04
N PRO A 226 7.84 20.43 6.05
CA PRO A 226 8.37 21.56 6.80
C PRO A 226 7.67 22.89 6.45
N LYS A 227 7.45 23.71 7.47
CA LYS A 227 6.84 25.04 7.36
C LYS A 227 7.85 26.14 7.74
N PRO A 228 7.63 27.40 7.31
CA PRO A 228 8.45 28.52 7.76
C PRO A 228 8.43 28.72 9.28
N SER A 229 7.30 28.43 9.94
CA SER A 229 7.16 28.40 11.40
C SER A 229 6.08 27.39 11.79
N ALA A 230 6.05 26.98 13.07
CA ALA A 230 5.11 25.97 13.57
C ALA A 230 3.63 26.38 13.46
N VAL A 231 3.35 27.68 13.28
CA VAL A 231 1.98 28.23 13.20
C VAL A 231 1.61 28.68 11.79
N HIS A 232 2.48 28.51 10.80
CA HIS A 232 2.11 28.77 9.41
C HIS A 232 1.14 27.70 8.90
N ASP A 233 0.35 28.08 7.90
CA ASP A 233 -0.45 27.14 7.13
C ASP A 233 0.44 26.12 6.41
N HIS A 234 -0.16 25.02 6.02
CA HIS A 234 0.51 24.04 5.17
C HIS A 234 0.77 24.61 3.77
N ILE A 235 1.74 24.03 3.07
CA ILE A 235 1.99 24.36 1.67
C ILE A 235 0.68 24.11 0.90
N ARG A 236 0.21 25.12 0.17
CA ARG A 236 -1.03 25.02 -0.59
C ARG A 236 -0.86 24.02 -1.72
N ILE A 237 -1.90 23.21 -1.95
CA ILE A 237 -1.99 22.31 -3.09
C ILE A 237 -2.66 23.09 -4.21
N ASP A 238 -1.92 23.33 -5.28
CA ASP A 238 -2.47 23.88 -6.51
C ASP A 238 -3.23 22.78 -7.27
N PRO A 239 -4.52 23.00 -7.60
CA PRO A 239 -5.36 21.96 -8.21
C PRO A 239 -4.93 21.57 -9.63
N VAL A 240 -4.05 22.35 -10.27
CA VAL A 240 -3.56 22.09 -11.62
C VAL A 240 -2.13 21.57 -11.58
N HIS A 241 -1.25 22.23 -10.82
CA HIS A 241 0.19 21.98 -10.90
C HIS A 241 0.68 20.88 -9.96
N ASN A 242 -0.05 20.56 -8.87
CA ASN A 242 0.36 19.50 -7.93
C ASN A 242 -0.23 18.13 -8.27
N TYR A 243 -0.64 17.92 -9.52
CA TYR A 243 -1.15 16.63 -9.97
C TYR A 243 -0.53 16.24 -11.31
N VAL A 244 -0.38 14.94 -11.52
CA VAL A 244 0.16 14.37 -12.74
C VAL A 244 -1.00 14.07 -13.69
N GLU A 245 -0.85 14.40 -14.97
CA GLU A 245 -1.85 14.09 -15.99
C GLU A 245 -2.10 12.58 -16.05
N GLY A 246 -3.36 12.16 -16.23
CA GLY A 246 -3.75 10.75 -16.14
C GLY A 246 -3.85 10.18 -14.71
N HIS A 247 -3.32 10.87 -13.69
CA HIS A 247 -3.28 10.37 -12.30
C HIS A 247 -3.81 11.39 -11.28
N LYS A 248 -4.73 12.27 -11.70
CA LYS A 248 -5.26 13.34 -10.84
C LYS A 248 -6.24 12.85 -9.77
N THR A 249 -6.87 11.71 -9.99
CA THR A 249 -7.86 11.09 -9.09
C THR A 249 -7.55 9.62 -8.90
N PRO A 250 -8.03 8.98 -7.80
CA PRO A 250 -7.91 7.54 -7.61
C PRO A 250 -8.41 6.74 -8.83
N GLU A 251 -9.57 7.10 -9.38
CA GLU A 251 -10.17 6.43 -10.52
C GLU A 251 -9.35 6.61 -11.81
N ALA A 252 -8.83 7.82 -12.06
CA ALA A 252 -7.96 8.07 -13.21
C ALA A 252 -6.65 7.27 -13.09
N HIS A 253 -6.06 7.25 -11.89
CA HIS A 253 -4.81 6.51 -11.65
C HIS A 253 -4.98 5.01 -11.87
N VAL A 254 -6.04 4.40 -11.31
CA VAL A 254 -6.36 2.99 -11.57
C VAL A 254 -6.60 2.77 -13.06
N ARG A 255 -7.40 3.62 -13.72
CA ARG A 255 -7.69 3.50 -15.16
C ARG A 255 -6.41 3.49 -15.99
N THR A 256 -5.52 4.47 -15.83
CA THR A 256 -4.27 4.54 -16.60
C THR A 256 -3.39 3.32 -16.37
N VAL A 257 -3.31 2.82 -15.11
CA VAL A 257 -2.53 1.62 -14.82
C VAL A 257 -3.11 0.38 -15.53
N PHE A 258 -4.43 0.19 -15.50
CA PHE A 258 -5.06 -0.99 -16.10
C PHE A 258 -5.20 -0.91 -17.63
N ASP A 259 -5.51 0.25 -18.18
CA ASP A 259 -5.72 0.41 -19.63
C ASP A 259 -4.42 0.60 -20.41
N THR A 260 -3.40 1.20 -19.80
CA THR A 260 -2.16 1.58 -20.50
C THR A 260 -0.94 0.81 -19.99
N VAL A 261 -0.71 0.81 -18.68
CA VAL A 261 0.54 0.29 -18.11
C VAL A 261 0.60 -1.24 -18.13
N ILE A 262 -0.39 -1.90 -17.52
CA ILE A 262 -0.44 -3.37 -17.40
C ILE A 262 -0.30 -4.05 -18.77
N PRO A 263 -1.07 -3.70 -19.82
CA PRO A 263 -0.96 -4.35 -21.13
C PRO A 263 0.43 -4.26 -21.76
N TYR A 264 1.23 -3.24 -21.42
CA TYR A 264 2.56 -3.06 -21.95
C TYR A 264 3.63 -3.82 -21.16
N ILE A 265 3.48 -3.93 -19.84
CA ILE A 265 4.49 -4.55 -18.96
C ILE A 265 4.24 -6.03 -18.67
N THR A 266 3.08 -6.56 -19.06
CA THR A 266 2.74 -7.99 -18.95
C THR A 266 2.61 -8.65 -20.32
N ARG A 267 2.58 -9.99 -20.33
CA ARG A 267 2.21 -10.77 -21.51
C ARG A 267 0.71 -10.64 -21.83
N ALA A 268 0.33 -10.92 -23.08
CA ALA A 268 -1.04 -10.80 -23.56
C ALA A 268 -2.02 -11.79 -22.89
N ASP A 269 -1.58 -13.00 -22.57
CA ASP A 269 -2.37 -14.05 -21.90
C ASP A 269 -2.15 -14.08 -20.37
N VAL A 270 -1.88 -12.91 -19.76
CA VAL A 270 -1.70 -12.78 -18.31
C VAL A 270 -3.00 -13.08 -17.54
N ARG A 271 -2.85 -13.71 -16.38
CA ARG A 271 -3.89 -13.92 -15.36
C ARG A 271 -3.71 -12.90 -14.25
N LEU A 272 -4.65 -11.98 -14.13
CA LEU A 272 -4.64 -10.91 -13.16
C LEU A 272 -5.39 -11.31 -11.89
N HIS A 273 -4.69 -11.23 -10.75
CA HIS A 273 -5.25 -11.42 -9.42
C HIS A 273 -5.28 -10.07 -8.72
N ILE A 274 -6.46 -9.48 -8.53
CA ILE A 274 -6.57 -8.12 -7.99
C ILE A 274 -6.79 -8.18 -6.48
N ILE A 275 -6.03 -7.38 -5.73
CA ILE A 275 -6.25 -7.13 -4.30
C ILE A 275 -6.59 -5.66 -4.14
N GLY A 276 -7.80 -5.34 -3.67
CA GLY A 276 -8.22 -3.99 -3.34
C GLY A 276 -8.34 -3.80 -1.83
N ILE A 277 -7.79 -2.71 -1.29
CA ILE A 277 -7.82 -2.41 0.15
C ILE A 277 -8.60 -1.12 0.40
N SER A 278 -9.57 -1.15 1.32
CA SER A 278 -10.37 0.00 1.73
C SER A 278 -11.00 0.75 0.55
N ASP A 279 -10.75 2.05 0.42
CA ASP A 279 -11.16 2.89 -0.70
C ASP A 279 -10.41 2.60 -2.02
N GLY A 280 -9.23 1.98 -1.96
CA GLY A 280 -8.57 1.39 -3.13
C GLY A 280 -9.39 0.26 -3.75
N ALA A 281 -10.11 -0.51 -2.92
CA ALA A 281 -11.06 -1.52 -3.39
C ALA A 281 -12.26 -0.90 -4.12
N GLU A 282 -12.75 0.24 -3.62
CA GLU A 282 -13.82 0.99 -4.29
C GLU A 282 -13.35 1.57 -5.64
N ALA A 283 -12.15 2.16 -5.69
CA ALA A 283 -11.59 2.71 -6.92
C ALA A 283 -11.45 1.64 -8.02
N VAL A 284 -10.94 0.45 -7.69
CA VAL A 284 -10.80 -0.63 -8.66
C VAL A 284 -12.15 -1.21 -9.09
N LEU A 285 -13.12 -1.33 -8.17
CA LEU A 285 -14.45 -1.82 -8.54
C LEU A 285 -15.21 -0.85 -9.42
N LYS A 286 -15.15 0.46 -9.16
CA LYS A 286 -15.73 1.48 -10.06
C LYS A 286 -15.12 1.41 -11.46
N PHE A 287 -13.81 1.23 -11.54
CA PHE A 287 -13.12 1.04 -12.81
C PHE A 287 -13.60 -0.23 -13.53
N LEU A 288 -13.56 -1.39 -12.85
CA LEU A 288 -13.99 -2.67 -13.42
C LEU A 288 -15.46 -2.64 -13.86
N ASP A 289 -16.34 -2.01 -13.08
CA ASP A 289 -17.77 -1.91 -13.38
C ASP A 289 -18.00 -1.13 -14.68
N ALA A 290 -17.37 0.04 -14.80
CA ALA A 290 -17.43 0.85 -16.02
C ALA A 290 -16.76 0.14 -17.21
N LYS A 291 -15.62 -0.51 -17.00
CA LYS A 291 -14.86 -1.20 -18.03
C LYS A 291 -15.61 -2.41 -18.59
N PHE A 292 -16.20 -3.22 -17.72
CA PHE A 292 -16.97 -4.40 -18.14
C PHE A 292 -18.30 -4.01 -18.78
N ALA A 293 -18.93 -2.91 -18.34
CA ALA A 293 -20.11 -2.37 -19.00
C ALA A 293 -19.81 -1.86 -20.42
N THR A 294 -18.62 -1.32 -20.65
CA THR A 294 -18.21 -0.77 -21.95
C THR A 294 -17.69 -1.85 -22.90
N ASP A 295 -16.81 -2.74 -22.41
CA ASP A 295 -16.04 -3.64 -23.26
C ASP A 295 -16.62 -5.07 -23.29
N GLY A 296 -17.56 -5.41 -22.41
CA GLY A 296 -18.18 -6.74 -22.35
C GLY A 296 -17.14 -7.85 -22.16
N ASP A 297 -16.95 -8.69 -23.19
CA ASP A 297 -15.94 -9.77 -23.28
C ASP A 297 -14.56 -9.29 -23.78
N GLY A 298 -14.24 -8.01 -23.56
CA GLY A 298 -12.92 -7.44 -23.79
C GLY A 298 -11.80 -8.14 -23.01
N GLU A 299 -10.57 -7.82 -23.37
CA GLU A 299 -9.36 -8.50 -22.92
C GLU A 299 -9.24 -8.58 -21.40
N LEU A 300 -9.47 -7.46 -20.69
CA LEU A 300 -9.39 -7.41 -19.23
C LEU A 300 -10.33 -8.41 -18.55
N SER A 301 -11.54 -8.61 -19.10
CA SER A 301 -12.51 -9.54 -18.53
C SER A 301 -12.08 -11.01 -18.64
N LYS A 302 -11.26 -11.34 -19.66
CA LYS A 302 -10.68 -12.67 -19.87
C LYS A 302 -9.42 -12.88 -19.04
N GLN A 303 -8.65 -11.83 -18.85
CA GLN A 303 -7.42 -11.83 -18.04
C GLN A 303 -7.72 -11.86 -16.53
N LEU A 304 -8.86 -11.32 -16.08
CA LEU A 304 -9.22 -11.28 -14.66
C LEU A 304 -9.43 -12.71 -14.11
N GLU A 305 -8.52 -13.14 -13.25
CA GLU A 305 -8.55 -14.47 -12.64
C GLU A 305 -9.30 -14.45 -11.31
N ALA A 306 -8.90 -13.56 -10.39
CA ALA A 306 -9.44 -13.50 -9.04
C ALA A 306 -9.44 -12.07 -8.47
N VAL A 307 -10.31 -11.82 -7.49
CA VAL A 307 -10.44 -10.54 -6.79
C VAL A 307 -10.54 -10.76 -5.27
N ALA A 308 -9.64 -10.13 -4.51
CA ALA A 308 -9.66 -10.08 -3.06
C ALA A 308 -9.92 -8.64 -2.60
N LEU A 309 -10.96 -8.42 -1.79
CA LEU A 309 -11.33 -7.09 -1.28
C LEU A 309 -11.18 -7.06 0.23
N ILE A 310 -10.34 -6.16 0.75
CA ILE A 310 -10.07 -6.01 2.17
C ILE A 310 -10.74 -4.73 2.66
N GLN A 311 -11.74 -4.88 3.52
CA GLN A 311 -12.60 -3.81 4.03
C GLN A 311 -13.10 -2.84 2.95
N PRO A 312 -13.64 -3.33 1.83
CA PRO A 312 -14.08 -2.43 0.76
C PRO A 312 -15.14 -1.44 1.26
N THR A 313 -15.05 -0.19 0.79
CA THR A 313 -15.98 0.89 1.16
C THR A 313 -17.22 0.96 0.26
N HIS A 314 -17.20 0.33 -0.92
CA HIS A 314 -18.36 0.24 -1.82
C HIS A 314 -19.50 -0.59 -1.22
N LYS A 315 -20.73 -0.29 -1.62
CA LYS A 315 -21.87 -1.19 -1.37
C LYS A 315 -22.06 -2.11 -2.57
N PRO A 316 -22.44 -3.38 -2.38
CA PRO A 316 -22.73 -4.28 -3.49
C PRO A 316 -23.79 -3.75 -4.46
N THR A 317 -24.72 -2.92 -3.97
CA THR A 317 -25.78 -2.25 -4.77
C THR A 317 -25.26 -1.15 -5.69
N ASP A 318 -24.01 -0.71 -5.53
CA ASP A 318 -23.43 0.36 -6.34
C ASP A 318 -22.92 -0.15 -7.70
N LEU A 319 -22.78 -1.48 -7.85
CA LEU A 319 -22.36 -2.14 -9.09
C LEU A 319 -23.50 -2.13 -10.11
N LYS A 320 -23.20 -1.68 -11.33
CA LYS A 320 -24.19 -1.57 -12.42
C LYS A 320 -24.00 -2.66 -13.48
N CYS A 321 -22.79 -3.16 -13.64
CA CYS A 321 -22.46 -4.17 -14.63
C CYS A 321 -22.88 -5.56 -14.14
N GLU A 322 -23.80 -6.20 -14.87
CA GLU A 322 -24.29 -7.52 -14.52
C GLU A 322 -23.20 -8.59 -14.54
N LYS A 323 -22.28 -8.48 -15.51
CA LYS A 323 -21.17 -9.41 -15.69
C LYS A 323 -20.19 -9.36 -14.53
N LEU A 324 -19.80 -8.16 -14.09
CA LEU A 324 -18.91 -8.01 -12.93
C LEU A 324 -19.58 -8.54 -11.66
N SER A 325 -20.84 -8.19 -11.44
CA SER A 325 -21.60 -8.67 -10.29
C SER A 325 -21.71 -10.21 -10.28
N SER A 326 -21.90 -10.83 -11.44
CA SER A 326 -21.95 -12.30 -11.59
C SER A 326 -20.60 -12.93 -11.27
N PHE A 327 -19.51 -12.32 -11.76
CA PHE A 327 -18.16 -12.76 -11.46
C PHE A 327 -17.88 -12.69 -9.95
N LEU A 328 -18.27 -11.59 -9.29
CA LEU A 328 -18.05 -11.40 -7.85
C LEU A 328 -18.94 -12.31 -6.98
N ALA A 329 -20.14 -12.67 -7.44
CA ALA A 329 -21.06 -13.55 -6.74
C ALA A 329 -20.81 -15.05 -6.99
N ALA A 330 -19.97 -15.40 -7.96
CA ALA A 330 -19.76 -16.79 -8.38
C ALA A 330 -19.23 -17.65 -7.23
N GLN A 331 -19.89 -18.80 -6.99
CA GLN A 331 -19.54 -19.71 -5.88
C GLN A 331 -18.19 -20.43 -6.06
N GLY A 332 -17.51 -20.24 -7.19
CA GLY A 332 -16.19 -20.82 -7.49
C GLY A 332 -15.01 -20.19 -6.71
N GLY A 333 -15.26 -19.25 -5.80
CA GLY A 333 -14.23 -18.69 -4.92
C GLY A 333 -13.24 -17.74 -5.58
N ARG A 334 -13.51 -17.30 -6.81
CA ARG A 334 -12.67 -16.35 -7.57
C ARG A 334 -12.73 -14.94 -6.98
N ALA A 335 -13.79 -14.60 -6.25
CA ALA A 335 -13.91 -13.33 -5.57
C ALA A 335 -14.22 -13.51 -4.09
N LYS A 336 -13.52 -12.77 -3.21
CA LYS A 336 -13.78 -12.74 -1.76
C LYS A 336 -13.63 -11.34 -1.21
N ALA A 337 -14.53 -10.96 -0.31
CA ALA A 337 -14.46 -9.72 0.45
C ALA A 337 -14.40 -10.01 1.95
N TRP A 338 -13.46 -9.38 2.65
CA TRP A 338 -13.34 -9.44 4.11
C TRP A 338 -13.73 -8.09 4.69
N VAL A 339 -14.65 -8.06 5.65
CA VAL A 339 -15.08 -6.85 6.34
C VAL A 339 -15.11 -7.09 7.85
N LEU A 340 -14.93 -6.03 8.63
CA LEU A 340 -15.16 -6.10 10.07
C LEU A 340 -16.66 -6.16 10.34
N SER A 341 -17.06 -7.09 11.20
CA SER A 341 -18.46 -7.31 11.57
C SER A 341 -18.54 -7.84 12.99
N GLY A 342 -19.66 -7.56 13.68
CA GLY A 342 -19.98 -8.21 14.94
C GLY A 342 -20.45 -9.67 14.79
N LYS A 343 -20.51 -10.18 13.55
CA LYS A 343 -20.85 -11.57 13.24
C LYS A 343 -19.64 -12.50 13.40
N PRO A 344 -19.85 -13.80 13.65
CA PRO A 344 -18.78 -14.80 13.67
C PRO A 344 -17.87 -14.76 12.43
N LYS A 345 -16.57 -14.98 12.65
CA LYS A 345 -15.54 -15.08 11.59
C LYS A 345 -15.94 -16.13 10.55
N GLY A 346 -15.88 -15.75 9.27
CA GLY A 346 -16.25 -16.62 8.15
C GLY A 346 -17.74 -16.63 7.81
N GLN A 347 -18.60 -15.93 8.56
CA GLN A 347 -20.01 -15.79 8.17
C GLN A 347 -20.15 -14.95 6.89
N LEU A 348 -20.95 -15.45 5.94
CA LEU A 348 -21.34 -14.69 4.75
C LEU A 348 -22.23 -13.51 5.14
N LEU A 349 -21.83 -12.29 4.77
CA LEU A 349 -22.51 -11.05 5.15
C LEU A 349 -23.33 -10.44 4.03
N ALA A 350 -22.79 -10.44 2.82
CA ALA A 350 -23.45 -9.91 1.64
C ALA A 350 -22.91 -10.63 0.41
N VAL A 351 -23.77 -10.75 -0.60
CA VAL A 351 -23.41 -11.17 -1.96
C VAL A 351 -24.00 -10.09 -2.88
N PRO A 352 -23.26 -9.62 -3.90
CA PRO A 352 -23.86 -8.78 -4.94
C PRO A 352 -25.10 -9.47 -5.49
N ALA A 353 -26.25 -8.81 -5.36
CA ALA A 353 -27.54 -9.34 -5.80
C ALA A 353 -28.05 -8.52 -6.99
N PHE A 354 -28.64 -9.22 -7.95
CA PHE A 354 -29.39 -8.58 -9.03
C PHE A 354 -30.78 -8.19 -8.51
N GLY A 355 -31.22 -6.99 -8.85
CA GLY A 355 -32.60 -6.53 -8.71
C GLY A 355 -33.42 -6.86 -9.94
#